data_AF-A0A9E5N4I8-F1
#
_entry.id   AF-A0A9E5N4I8-F1
#
_cell.length_a   1.000
_cell.length_b   1.000
_cell.length_c   1.000
_cell.angle_alpha   90.00
_cell.angle_beta   90.00
_cell.angle_gamma   90.00
#
_symmetry.space_group_name_H-M   'P 1'
#
loop_
_entity.id
_entity.type
_entity.pdbx_description
1 polymer ?
#
loop_
_entity_poly.entity_id
_entity_poly.type
_entity_poly.pdbx_seq_one_letter_code
_entity_poly.pdbx_strand_id
1 'polypeptide(L)'
;DMGEGVAGWVAQNDQPLLIEDVSRDNRFSKKVDESLEQKTKSLICVPLKVKERTIGVMEVINKKGDRTFNESDMALFKPLSAQAAVAIEKARLYEDLEDM
;
A
#
# COMPACT_ATOMS: atom_id res chain seq x y z
N ASP A 1 -12.06 5.99 -1.42
CA ASP A 1 -12.24 5.94 -2.90
C ASP A 1 -10.93 6.15 -3.66
N MET A 2 -10.91 5.97 -4.98
CA MET A 2 -9.75 6.30 -5.82
C MET A 2 -9.40 7.79 -5.65
N GLY A 3 -8.12 8.10 -5.43
CA GLY A 3 -7.64 9.46 -5.14
C GLY A 3 -7.87 9.96 -3.70
N GLU A 4 -8.55 9.20 -2.85
CA GLU A 4 -8.76 9.54 -1.43
C GLU A 4 -7.76 8.84 -0.53
N GLY A 5 -7.14 9.57 0.39
CA GLY A 5 -6.15 9.01 1.30
C GLY A 5 -4.83 8.67 0.58
N VAL A 6 -3.90 8.09 1.33
CA VAL A 6 -2.62 7.62 0.79
C VAL A 6 -2.84 6.49 -0.22
N ALA A 7 -3.59 5.47 0.17
CA ALA A 7 -3.95 4.33 -0.68
C ALA A 7 -4.56 4.78 -2.03
N GLY A 8 -5.56 5.66 -2.00
CA GLY A 8 -6.21 6.15 -3.21
C GLY A 8 -5.28 6.98 -4.08
N TRP A 9 -4.42 7.80 -3.48
CA TRP A 9 -3.41 8.56 -4.22
C TRP A 9 -2.40 7.64 -4.91
N VAL A 10 -1.88 6.63 -4.22
CA VAL A 10 -0.93 5.66 -4.79
C VAL A 10 -1.56 4.84 -5.91
N ALA A 11 -2.80 4.39 -5.72
CA ALA A 11 -3.55 3.68 -6.75
C ALA A 11 -3.75 4.53 -8.01
N GLN A 12 -4.02 5.83 -7.86
CA GLN A 12 -4.26 6.75 -8.97
C GLN A 12 -2.98 7.16 -9.70
N ASN A 13 -1.88 7.39 -8.96
CA ASN A 13 -0.65 7.94 -9.53
C ASN A 13 0.38 6.87 -9.92
N ASP A 14 0.13 5.60 -9.56
CA ASP A 14 1.04 4.48 -9.82
C ASP A 14 2.46 4.72 -9.26
N GLN A 15 2.52 5.41 -8.11
CA GLN A 15 3.76 5.84 -7.48
C GLN A 15 3.80 5.42 -6.01
N PRO A 16 4.92 4.82 -5.57
CA PRO A 16 5.11 4.47 -4.17
C PRO A 16 5.27 5.73 -3.30
N LEU A 17 4.83 5.67 -2.05
CA LEU A 17 5.01 6.71 -1.06
C LEU A 17 5.66 6.18 0.21
N LEU A 18 6.67 6.90 0.68
CA LEU A 18 7.26 6.77 2.00
C LEU A 18 6.85 8.01 2.80
N ILE A 19 6.16 7.80 3.92
CA ILE A 19 5.72 8.87 4.81
C ILE A 19 6.29 8.60 6.20
N GLU A 20 7.27 9.40 6.60
CA GLU A 20 7.92 9.27 7.91
C GLU A 20 7.06 9.78 9.06
N ASP A 21 6.19 10.76 8.78
CA ASP A 21 5.24 11.35 9.74
C ASP A 21 3.94 11.75 9.02
N VAL A 22 2.89 10.97 9.24
CA VAL A 22 1.59 11.19 8.59
C VAL A 22 0.89 12.46 9.05
N SER A 23 1.27 13.04 10.19
CA SER A 23 0.71 14.32 10.64
C SER A 23 1.13 15.50 9.76
N ARG A 24 2.18 15.29 8.95
CA ARG A 24 2.76 16.28 8.04
C ARG A 24 2.38 16.04 6.58
N ASP A 25 1.62 14.99 6.28
CA ASP A 25 1.22 14.64 4.91
C ASP A 25 -0.27 14.89 4.70
N ASN A 26 -0.59 15.81 3.78
CA ASN A 26 -1.97 16.20 3.49
C ASN A 26 -2.80 15.12 2.77
N ARG A 27 -2.15 14.07 2.25
CA ARG A 27 -2.84 12.93 1.63
C ARG A 27 -3.32 11.94 2.68
N PHE A 28 -2.85 12.02 3.91
CA PHE A 28 -3.26 11.10 4.96
C PHE A 28 -4.70 11.38 5.43
N SER A 29 -5.51 10.31 5.50
CA SER A 29 -6.88 10.34 5.99
C SER A 29 -7.00 9.50 7.26
N LYS A 30 -7.59 10.07 8.32
CA LYS A 30 -7.78 9.40 9.61
C LYS A 30 -8.95 8.42 9.64
N LYS A 31 -9.77 8.36 8.58
CA LYS A 31 -11.00 7.56 8.56
C LYS A 31 -10.76 6.09 8.88
N VAL A 32 -9.69 5.51 8.35
CA VAL A 32 -9.32 4.09 8.57
C VAL A 32 -8.72 3.88 9.97
N ASP A 33 -7.89 4.80 10.43
CA ASP A 33 -7.34 4.78 11.80
C ASP A 33 -8.47 4.81 12.84
N GLU A 34 -9.46 5.67 12.63
CA GLU A 34 -10.63 5.84 13.51
C GLU A 34 -11.51 4.58 13.54
N SER A 35 -11.69 3.89 12.40
CA SER A 35 -12.52 2.67 12.35
C SER A 35 -11.83 1.44 12.93
N LEU A 36 -10.49 1.40 12.92
CA LEU A 36 -9.69 0.28 13.41
C LEU A 36 -9.14 0.49 14.83
N GLU A 37 -9.46 1.62 15.47
CA GLU A 37 -8.87 2.05 16.74
C GLU A 37 -7.33 2.01 16.74
N GLN A 38 -6.73 2.31 15.58
CA GLN A 38 -5.29 2.32 15.38
C GLN A 38 -4.79 3.75 15.13
N LYS A 39 -3.55 4.01 15.51
CA LYS A 39 -2.88 5.29 15.25
C LYS A 39 -1.68 5.07 14.34
N THR A 40 -1.81 5.46 13.09
CA THR A 40 -0.72 5.48 12.13
C THR A 40 0.17 6.69 12.40
N LYS A 41 1.48 6.46 12.48
CA LYS A 41 2.52 7.49 12.65
C LYS A 41 3.35 7.65 11.38
N SER A 42 3.73 6.54 10.77
CA SER A 42 4.55 6.46 9.57
C SER A 42 4.08 5.29 8.72
N LEU A 43 4.25 5.37 7.40
CA LEU A 43 3.88 4.27 6.52
C LEU A 43 4.76 4.21 5.26
N ILE A 44 4.76 3.04 4.64
CA ILE A 44 5.08 2.86 3.23
C ILE A 44 3.82 2.36 2.52
N CYS A 45 3.48 2.96 1.39
CA CYS A 45 2.41 2.51 0.50
C CYS A 45 2.99 2.31 -0.90
N VAL A 46 2.72 1.16 -1.52
CA VAL A 46 3.20 0.82 -2.86
C VAL A 46 2.08 0.26 -3.72
N PRO A 47 2.08 0.52 -5.04
CA PRO A 47 1.12 -0.09 -5.94
C PRO A 47 1.42 -1.60 -6.08
N LEU A 48 0.35 -2.39 -6.17
CA LEU A 48 0.42 -3.78 -6.60
C LEU A 48 0.24 -3.80 -8.11
N LYS A 49 1.35 -3.99 -8.83
CA LYS A 49 1.39 -3.93 -10.30
C LYS A 49 1.51 -5.31 -10.92
N VAL A 50 0.71 -5.55 -11.95
CA VAL A 50 0.87 -6.68 -12.87
C VAL A 50 0.98 -6.13 -14.28
N LYS A 51 2.14 -6.31 -14.90
CA LYS A 51 2.52 -5.59 -16.13
C LYS A 51 2.36 -4.08 -15.90
N GLU A 52 1.59 -3.39 -16.74
CA GLU A 52 1.32 -1.94 -16.63
C GLU A 52 0.01 -1.62 -15.87
N ARG A 53 -0.63 -2.61 -15.24
CA ARG A 53 -1.90 -2.42 -14.54
C ARG A 53 -1.71 -2.46 -13.02
N THR A 54 -2.18 -1.43 -12.34
CA THR A 54 -2.32 -1.41 -10.87
C THR A 54 -3.61 -2.13 -10.48
N ILE A 55 -3.48 -3.24 -9.75
CA ILE A 55 -4.59 -4.10 -9.32
C ILE A 55 -5.01 -3.86 -7.87
N GLY A 56 -4.27 -3.02 -7.16
CA GLY A 56 -4.46 -2.67 -5.75
C GLY A 56 -3.25 -1.93 -5.19
N VAL A 57 -3.21 -1.80 -3.87
CA VAL A 57 -2.08 -1.21 -3.13
C VAL A 57 -1.73 -2.07 -1.93
N MET A 58 -0.50 -1.94 -1.44
CA MET A 58 -0.03 -2.63 -0.24
C MET A 58 0.61 -1.63 0.69
N GLU A 59 0.21 -1.66 1.97
CA GLU A 59 0.67 -0.72 2.99
C GLU A 59 1.33 -1.44 4.16
N VAL A 60 2.38 -0.82 4.71
CA VAL A 60 2.92 -1.16 6.02
C VAL A 60 2.98 0.10 6.88
N ILE A 61 2.54 -0.02 8.12
CA ILE A 61 2.45 1.11 9.05
C ILE A 61 3.32 0.85 10.28
N ASN A 62 3.73 1.93 10.95
CA ASN A 62 4.34 1.93 12.28
C ASN A 62 5.51 0.95 12.43
N LYS A 63 6.69 1.32 11.89
CA LYS A 63 7.91 0.53 12.06
C LYS A 63 8.22 0.30 13.54
N LYS A 64 8.54 -0.95 13.88
CA LYS A 64 8.83 -1.36 15.26
C LYS A 64 10.11 -0.70 15.81
N GLY A 65 10.07 -0.39 17.10
CA GLY A 65 11.22 0.10 17.88
C GLY A 65 11.42 1.61 17.83
N ASP A 66 10.34 2.40 17.79
CA ASP A 66 10.35 3.87 17.73
C ASP A 66 11.22 4.44 16.60
N ARG A 67 11.18 3.77 15.44
CA ARG A 67 11.88 4.18 14.21
C ARG A 67 10.85 4.57 13.16
N THR A 68 11.25 5.41 12.23
CA THR A 68 10.50 5.68 11.00
C THR A 68 10.97 4.77 9.87
N PHE A 69 10.09 4.56 8.88
CA PHE A 69 10.50 3.93 7.64
C PHE A 69 11.47 4.83 6.87
N ASN A 70 12.34 4.24 6.06
CA ASN A 70 13.28 4.95 5.19
C ASN A 70 13.33 4.32 3.80
N GLU A 71 14.16 4.90 2.92
CA GLU A 71 14.33 4.42 1.53
C GLU A 71 14.84 2.97 1.44
N SER A 72 15.62 2.51 2.43
CA SER A 72 16.06 1.11 2.45
C SER A 72 14.89 0.16 2.75
N ASP A 73 13.98 0.53 3.64
CA ASP A 73 12.76 -0.25 3.88
C ASP A 73 11.86 -0.27 2.63
N MET A 74 11.72 0.87 1.95
CA MET A 74 10.98 0.98 0.69
C MET A 74 11.60 0.09 -0.40
N ALA A 75 12.94 0.07 -0.52
CA ALA A 75 13.65 -0.78 -1.47
C ALA A 75 13.45 -2.28 -1.20
N LEU A 76 13.28 -2.68 0.06
CA LEU A 76 12.94 -4.06 0.44
C LEU A 76 11.46 -4.38 0.20
N PHE A 77 10.57 -3.39 0.37
CA PHE A 77 9.14 -3.60 0.28
C PHE A 77 8.63 -3.70 -1.17
N LYS A 78 9.24 -2.97 -2.12
CA LYS A 78 8.87 -3.00 -3.54
C LYS A 78 8.95 -4.41 -4.17
N PRO A 79 10.01 -5.21 -3.99
CA PRO A 79 10.05 -6.59 -4.49
C PRO A 79 8.95 -7.48 -3.89
N LEU A 80 8.65 -7.30 -2.60
CA LEU A 80 7.59 -8.05 -1.93
C LEU A 80 6.22 -7.72 -2.53
N SER A 81 5.97 -6.44 -2.84
CA SER A 81 4.71 -6.02 -3.47
C SER A 81 4.55 -6.58 -4.88
N ALA A 82 5.64 -6.65 -5.65
CA ALA A 82 5.63 -7.26 -6.98
C ALA A 82 5.26 -8.75 -6.91
N GLN A 83 5.82 -9.50 -5.93
CA GLN A 83 5.48 -10.91 -5.74
C GLN A 83 4.03 -11.09 -5.29
N ALA A 84 3.56 -10.27 -4.35
CA ALA A 84 2.17 -10.28 -3.88
C ALA A 84 1.19 -10.00 -5.03
N ALA A 85 1.49 -9.02 -5.89
CA ALA A 85 0.65 -8.68 -7.04
C ALA A 85 0.49 -9.86 -8.00
N VAL A 86 1.58 -10.57 -8.31
CA VAL A 86 1.55 -11.77 -9.15
C VAL A 86 0.73 -12.90 -8.50
N ALA A 87 0.89 -13.11 -7.19
CA ALA A 87 0.15 -14.15 -6.47
C ALA A 87 -1.36 -13.86 -6.45
N ILE A 88 -1.75 -12.61 -6.16
CA ILE A 88 -3.15 -12.16 -6.15
C ILE A 88 -3.79 -12.31 -7.54
N GLU A 89 -3.09 -11.91 -8.60
CA GLU A 89 -3.61 -12.08 -9.98
C GLU A 89 -3.78 -13.55 -10.34
N LYS A 90 -2.83 -14.41 -9.97
CA LYS A 90 -2.95 -15.86 -10.20
C LYS A 90 -4.13 -16.46 -9.45
N ALA A 91 -4.36 -16.05 -8.21
CA ALA A 91 -5.50 -16.54 -7.43
C ALA A 91 -6.83 -16.14 -8.09
N ARG A 92 -6.98 -14.87 -8.50
CA ARG A 92 -8.17 -14.40 -9.22
C ARG A 92 -8.42 -15.15 -10.53
N LEU A 93 -7.37 -15.35 -11.34
CA LEU A 93 -7.48 -16.11 -12.59
C LEU A 93 -7.88 -17.57 -12.37
N TYR A 94 -7.51 -18.13 -11.22
CA TYR A 94 -7.87 -19.50 -10.87
C TYR A 94 -9.32 -19.59 -10.37
N GLU A 95 -9.76 -18.64 -9.54
CA GLU A 95 -11.17 -18.51 -9.12
C GLU A 95 -12.10 -18.33 -10.33
N ASP A 96 -11.75 -17.45 -11.27
CA ASP A 96 -12.52 -17.22 -12.50
C ASP A 96 -12.69 -18.50 -13.37
N LEU A 97 -11.74 -19.43 -13.30
CA LEU A 97 -11.81 -20.71 -14.02
C LEU A 97 -12.67 -21.75 -13.29
N GLU A 98 -12.74 -21.72 -11.95
CA GLU A 98 -13.57 -22.63 -11.16
C GLU A 98 -15.05 -22.24 -11.18
N ASP A 99 -15.35 -20.95 -11.36
CA ASP A 99 -16.72 -20.41 -11.45
C ASP A 99 -17.37 -20.58 -12.84
N MET A 100 -16.65 -21.13 -13.83
CA MET A 100 -17.12 -21.46 -15.19
C MET A 100 -17.72 -22.87 -15.28
#